data_AF-A0A9C9XAZ5-F1
#
_entry.id   AF-A0A9C9XAZ5-F1
#
_cell.length_a   1.000
_cell.length_b   1.000
_cell.length_c   1.000
_cell.angle_alpha   90.00
_cell.angle_beta   90.00
_cell.angle_gamma   90.00
#
_symmetry.space_group_name_H-M   'P 1'
#
loop_
_entity.id
_entity.type
_entity.pdbx_description
1 polymer ?
#
loop_
_entity_poly.entity_id
_entity_poly.type
_entity_poly.pdbx_seq_one_letter_code
_entity_poly.pdbx_strand_id
1 'polypeptide(L)'
;MNHDDIIANRAYPTSPAEHADTCSDGGPHHRCDGVLLFAMQDNHHTFTMDLVTILQCVKMAEEEGGIPELPEDWWQEVVNRYNIPTSE
;
A
#
# COMPACT_ATOMS: atom_id res chain seq x y z
N MET A 1 14.01 8.50 17.63
CA MET A 1 13.83 7.56 16.50
C MET A 1 15.17 7.43 15.82
N ASN A 2 15.79 6.24 15.87
CA ASN A 2 17.09 6.02 15.23
C ASN A 2 16.89 5.90 13.72
N HIS A 3 17.83 6.38 12.91
CA HIS A 3 17.73 6.33 11.44
C HIS A 3 17.62 4.87 10.95
N ASP A 4 18.30 3.95 11.66
CA ASP A 4 18.32 2.52 11.34
C ASP A 4 16.93 1.85 11.46
N ASP A 5 16.10 2.32 12.39
CA ASP A 5 14.78 1.73 12.66
C ASP A 5 13.82 1.96 11.48
N ILE A 6 14.00 3.05 10.73
CA ILE A 6 13.17 3.40 9.56
C ILE A 6 13.48 2.46 8.40
N ILE A 7 14.76 2.07 8.22
CA ILE A 7 15.19 1.17 7.15
C ILE A 7 14.71 -0.26 7.43
N ALA A 8 14.64 -0.65 8.70
CA ALA A 8 14.15 -1.97 9.11
C ALA A 8 12.66 -2.19 8.77
N ASN A 9 11.87 -1.13 8.64
CA ASN A 9 10.45 -1.22 8.27
C ASN A 9 10.17 -1.09 6.76
N ARG A 10 11.21 -1.19 5.93
CA ARG A 10 11.01 -1.11 4.48
C ARG A 10 10.24 -2.34 4.01
N ALA A 11 9.07 -2.12 3.40
CA ALA A 11 8.35 -3.18 2.70
C ALA A 11 9.20 -3.66 1.51
N TYR A 12 9.79 -4.85 1.64
CA TYR A 12 10.38 -5.53 0.50
C TYR A 12 9.25 -6.25 -0.24
N PRO A 13 9.14 -6.12 -1.57
CA PRO A 13 8.24 -6.97 -2.32
C PRO A 13 8.65 -8.41 -1.99
N THR A 14 7.73 -9.16 -1.39
CA THR A 14 7.95 -10.57 -1.12
C THR A 14 8.27 -11.21 -2.47
N SER A 15 9.51 -11.64 -2.63
CA SER A 15 9.92 -12.34 -3.84
C SER A 15 8.91 -13.48 -4.06
N PRO A 16 8.41 -13.73 -5.27
CA PRO A 16 7.32 -14.68 -5.55
C PRO A 16 7.64 -16.15 -5.16
N ALA A 17 8.78 -16.41 -4.53
CA ALA A 17 9.27 -17.72 -4.16
C ALA A 17 8.86 -18.21 -2.76
N GLU A 18 8.41 -17.34 -1.83
CA GLU A 18 8.17 -17.79 -0.44
C GLU A 18 6.70 -18.07 -0.09
N HIS A 19 5.77 -17.81 -1.01
CA HIS A 19 4.39 -18.28 -0.95
C HIS A 19 3.89 -18.69 -2.34
N ALA A 20 4.55 -19.68 -2.94
CA ALA A 20 4.01 -20.42 -4.07
C ALA A 20 2.94 -21.42 -3.58
N ASP A 21 1.84 -20.93 -3.03
CA ASP A 21 0.63 -21.73 -2.84
C ASP A 21 -0.50 -21.18 -3.72
N THR A 22 -0.51 -21.72 -4.94
CA THR A 22 -1.64 -21.91 -5.86
C THR A 22 -2.40 -20.66 -6.33
N CYS A 23 -1.88 -20.01 -7.36
CA CYS A 23 -2.75 -19.56 -8.46
C CYS A 23 -2.89 -20.72 -9.46
N SER A 24 -3.73 -21.69 -9.10
CA SER A 24 -4.14 -22.77 -10.01
C SER A 24 -5.58 -22.50 -10.47
N ASP A 25 -5.76 -21.54 -11.39
CA ASP A 25 -6.88 -21.61 -12.32
C ASP A 25 -6.54 -20.81 -13.58
N GLY A 26 -6.68 -21.45 -14.74
CA GLY A 26 -6.24 -20.95 -16.05
C GLY A 26 -7.12 -19.84 -16.62
N GLY A 27 -7.22 -18.70 -15.92
CA GLY A 27 -7.88 -17.47 -16.37
C GLY A 27 -6.91 -16.42 -16.91
N PRO A 28 -7.35 -15.50 -17.77
CA PRO A 28 -6.48 -14.58 -18.48
C PRO A 28 -5.88 -13.57 -17.50
N HIS A 29 -4.59 -13.72 -17.19
CA HIS A 29 -3.70 -12.72 -16.61
C HIS A 29 -4.39 -11.76 -15.62
N HIS A 30 -4.92 -12.29 -14.51
CA HIS A 30 -5.13 -11.46 -13.33
C HIS A 30 -3.73 -11.09 -12.85
N ARG A 31 -3.35 -9.81 -12.88
CA ARG A 31 -2.09 -9.37 -12.30
C ARG A 31 -2.11 -9.76 -10.82
N CYS A 32 -1.45 -10.86 -10.49
CA CYS A 32 -1.09 -11.22 -9.14
C CYS A 32 0.03 -10.27 -8.67
N ASP A 33 -0.25 -8.97 -8.68
CA ASP A 33 0.54 -8.02 -7.91
C ASP A 33 0.20 -8.32 -6.45
N GLY A 34 1.06 -9.09 -5.79
CA GLY A 34 0.85 -9.53 -4.41
C GLY A 34 0.47 -8.34 -3.53
N VAL A 35 -0.51 -8.55 -2.66
CA VAL A 35 -0.99 -7.50 -1.74
C VAL A 35 0.18 -6.99 -0.91
N LEU A 36 0.57 -5.74 -1.13
CA LEU A 36 1.62 -5.08 -0.35
C LEU A 36 1.07 -4.78 1.04
N LEU A 37 1.56 -5.53 2.03
CA LEU A 37 1.22 -5.38 3.45
C LEU A 37 2.39 -4.72 4.19
N PHE A 38 2.08 -3.71 4.97
CA PHE A 38 3.03 -2.95 5.78
C PHE A 38 2.79 -3.27 7.23
N ALA A 39 3.84 -3.71 7.93
CA ALA A 39 3.83 -3.76 9.39
C ALA A 39 3.95 -2.32 9.93
N MET A 40 2.99 -1.91 10.74
CA MET A 40 2.94 -0.59 11.37
C MET A 40 2.95 -0.76 12.88
N GLN A 41 3.69 0.11 13.57
CA GLN A 41 3.79 0.09 15.02
C GLN A 41 3.66 1.51 15.57
N ASP A 42 2.74 1.69 16.51
CA ASP A 42 2.69 2.87 17.37
C ASP A 42 3.31 2.54 18.76
N ASN A 43 3.29 3.48 19.71
CA ASN A 43 3.88 3.26 21.03
C ASN A 43 3.26 2.10 21.85
N HIS A 44 2.07 1.61 21.46
CA HIS A 44 1.24 0.64 22.20
C HIS A 44 0.80 -0.56 21.34
N HIS A 45 0.69 -0.42 20.01
CA HIS A 45 0.14 -1.44 19.13
C HIS A 45 1.03 -1.73 17.93
N THR A 46 0.99 -2.99 17.47
CA THR A 46 1.54 -3.42 16.18
C THR A 46 0.40 -4.01 15.35
N PHE A 47 0.25 -3.53 14.12
CA PHE A 47 -0.79 -3.99 13.21
C PHE A 47 -0.28 -3.97 11.77
N THR A 48 -0.99 -4.63 10.86
CA THR A 48 -0.65 -4.63 9.44
C THR A 48 -1.68 -3.81 8.67
N MET A 49 -1.23 -3.03 7.70
CA MET A 49 -2.09 -2.25 6.80
C MET A 49 -1.67 -2.50 5.35
N ASP A 50 -2.63 -2.68 4.47
CA ASP A 50 -2.37 -2.84 3.04
C ASP A 50 -2.15 -1.48 2.35
N LEU A 51 -1.49 -1.52 1.19
CA LEU A 51 -1.18 -0.31 0.42
C LEU A 51 -2.43 0.50 0.07
N VAL A 52 -3.55 -0.14 -0.26
CA VAL A 52 -4.78 0.57 -0.67
C VAL A 52 -5.31 1.40 0.49
N THR A 53 -5.37 0.84 1.71
CA THR A 53 -5.78 1.59 2.90
C THR A 53 -4.82 2.75 3.19
N ILE A 54 -3.50 2.56 3.04
CA ILE A 54 -2.53 3.66 3.23
C ILE A 54 -2.81 4.79 2.24
N LEU A 55 -3.04 4.48 0.97
CA LEU A 55 -3.30 5.49 -0.06
C LEU A 55 -4.62 6.22 0.18
N GLN A 56 -5.65 5.54 0.71
CA GLN A 56 -6.89 6.18 1.16
C GLN A 56 -6.63 7.15 2.32
N CYS A 57 -5.81 6.76 3.31
CA CYS A 57 -5.44 7.66 4.40
C CYS A 57 -4.68 8.90 3.89
N VAL A 58 -3.81 8.74 2.90
CA VAL A 58 -3.11 9.88 2.26
C VAL A 58 -4.11 10.81 1.59
N LYS A 59 -5.11 10.26 0.88
CA LYS A 59 -6.14 11.08 0.23
C LYS A 59 -6.97 11.88 1.23
N MET A 60 -7.41 11.23 2.30
CA MET A 60 -8.14 11.88 3.39
C MET A 60 -7.30 12.97 4.07
N ALA A 61 -6.01 12.71 4.30
CA ALA A 61 -5.12 13.69 4.91
C ALA A 61 -4.91 14.93 4.02
N GLU A 62 -4.93 14.77 2.70
CA GLU A 62 -4.88 15.90 1.75
C GLU A 62 -6.16 16.74 1.83
N GLU A 63 -7.33 16.09 1.82
CA GLU A 63 -8.64 16.75 1.88
C GLU A 63 -8.86 17.52 3.19
N GLU A 64 -8.36 16.98 4.31
CA GLU A 64 -8.39 17.62 5.62
C GLU A 64 -7.27 18.67 5.82
N GLY A 65 -6.38 18.85 4.83
CA GLY A 65 -5.25 19.78 4.90
C GLY A 65 -4.13 19.36 5.85
N GLY A 66 -4.09 18.09 6.26
CA GLY A 66 -3.03 17.48 7.06
C GLY A 66 -1.74 17.22 6.28
N ILE A 67 -1.81 17.16 4.95
CA ILE A 67 -0.66 17.16 4.04
C ILE A 67 -0.85 18.20 2.92
N PRO A 68 0.23 18.63 2.25
CA PRO A 68 0.14 19.47 1.06
C PRO A 68 -0.58 18.75 -0.10
N GLU A 69 -1.20 19.53 -0.97
CA GLU A 69 -1.82 19.02 -2.20
C GLU A 69 -0.78 18.31 -3.09
N LEU A 70 -1.11 17.09 -3.50
CA LEU A 70 -0.31 16.27 -4.39
C LEU A 70 -0.73 16.54 -5.85
N PRO A 71 0.17 16.37 -6.83
CA PRO A 71 -0.17 16.57 -8.24
C PRO A 71 -1.32 15.67 -8.70
N GLU A 72 -2.27 16.22 -9.44
CA GLU A 72 -3.43 15.47 -9.95
C GLU A 72 -3.01 14.27 -10.81
N ASP A 73 -2.01 14.45 -11.69
CA ASP A 73 -1.47 13.36 -12.52
C ASP A 73 -0.93 12.19 -11.68
N TRP A 74 -0.38 12.47 -10.49
CA TRP A 74 0.09 11.42 -9.59
C TRP A 74 -1.08 10.61 -9.03
N TRP A 75 -2.15 11.29 -8.59
CA TRP A 75 -3.37 10.61 -8.14
C TRP A 75 -4.03 9.81 -9.26
N GLN A 76 -4.04 10.31 -10.49
CA GLN A 76 -4.57 9.56 -11.65
C GLN A 76 -3.79 8.26 -11.88
N GLU A 77 -2.46 8.30 -11.85
CA GLU A 77 -1.62 7.11 -11.98
C GLU A 77 -1.86 6.10 -10.85
N VAL A 78 -2.04 6.60 -9.62
CA VAL A 78 -2.28 5.80 -8.42
C VAL A 78 -3.65 5.13 -8.47
N VAL A 79 -4.71 5.86 -8.81
CA VAL A 79 -6.07 5.33 -8.96
C VAL A 79 -6.12 4.30 -10.08
N ASN A 80 -5.49 4.57 -11.23
CA ASN A 80 -5.44 3.63 -12.35
C ASN A 80 -4.68 2.35 -12.00
N ARG A 81 -3.62 2.43 -11.18
CA ARG A 81 -2.79 1.28 -10.82
C ARG A 81 -3.41 0.44 -9.71
N TYR A 82 -4.00 1.05 -8.70
CA TYR A 82 -4.46 0.36 -7.48
C TYR A 82 -5.98 0.31 -7.32
N ASN A 83 -6.74 0.86 -8.28
CA ASN A 83 -8.20 0.90 -8.26
C ASN A 83 -8.76 1.37 -6.92
N ILE A 84 -8.23 2.50 -6.42
CA ILE A 84 -8.63 3.05 -5.13
C ILE A 84 -10.09 3.52 -5.26
N PRO A 85 -11.00 3.06 -4.39
CA PRO A 85 -12.34 3.61 -4.36
C PRO A 85 -12.25 5.03 -3.82
N THR A 86 -12.64 5.99 -4.65
CA THR A 86 -12.94 7.34 -4.19
C THR A 86 -14.19 7.24 -3.32
N SER A 87 -14.06 7.54 -2.02
CA SER A 87 -15.22 7.63 -1.13
C SER A 87 -16.20 8.67 -1.70
N GLU A 88 -17.41 8.22 -2.06
CA GLU A 88 -18.56 9.07 -2.42
C GLU A 88 -19.10 9.86 -1.21
#